data_AF-A0AB34GYK7-F1
#
_entry.id   AF-A0AB34GYK7-F1
#
_cell.length_a   1.000
_cell.length_b   1.000
_cell.length_c   1.000
_cell.angle_alpha   90.00
_cell.angle_beta   90.00
_cell.angle_gamma   90.00
#
_symmetry.space_group_name_H-M   'P 1'
#
loop_
_entity.id
_entity.type
_entity.pdbx_description
1 polymer ?
#
loop_
_entity_poly.entity_id
_entity_poly.type
_entity_poly.pdbx_seq_one_letter_code
_entity_poly.pdbx_strand_id
1 'polypeptide(L)'
;MGSLWRRRGKLSGKSTTVQGPINIALLDVNSDDSANLGELIDRFVADFKAQGPPKPNTDEGGAVLPSCADLFVYYKKCMVQCSQLSTGEPMIALTTIFQKYLREYAWKILSGNLPKTTSSGGGLTISSLLKEKEGSEVAKFTLEELCLICSILSTAEYCLATTQQLEEKLKEKVDVSLTERINLTGEMDTFSTVISSSIQLLVQDLDAACDPALTAMSKLLQALQRLKHRLGGERSPPGVS
;
A
#
# COMPACT_ATOMS: atom_id res chain seq x y z
N MET A 1 21.18 -11.11 1.33
CA MET A 1 21.24 -11.27 -0.15
C MET A 1 21.78 -10.01 -0.84
N GLY A 2 22.92 -9.47 -0.39
CA GLY A 2 23.39 -8.12 -0.76
C GLY A 2 24.65 -8.03 -1.63
N SER A 3 25.16 -9.14 -2.20
CA SER A 3 26.57 -9.18 -2.66
C SER A 3 26.80 -9.43 -4.15
N LEU A 4 25.77 -9.35 -5.00
CA LEU A 4 25.90 -9.75 -6.44
C LEU A 4 25.90 -8.59 -7.45
N TRP A 5 25.96 -7.35 -7.01
CA TRP A 5 25.73 -6.18 -7.88
C TRP A 5 26.99 -5.42 -8.32
N ARG A 6 28.19 -5.87 -7.94
CA ARG A 6 29.45 -5.14 -8.16
C ARG A 6 30.34 -5.81 -9.20
N ARG A 7 29.90 -5.89 -10.46
CA ARG A 7 30.86 -6.02 -11.57
C ARG A 7 30.25 -5.66 -12.92
N ARG A 8 31.05 -4.93 -13.72
CA ARG A 8 30.95 -4.66 -15.18
C ARG A 8 30.22 -3.36 -15.52
N GLY A 9 30.80 -2.42 -16.26
CA GLY A 9 32.08 -2.35 -16.96
C GLY A 9 32.05 -1.06 -17.77
N LYS A 10 33.09 -0.25 -17.65
CA LYS A 10 33.26 1.03 -18.34
C LYS A 10 33.48 0.77 -19.83
N LEU A 11 32.58 1.20 -20.70
CA LEU A 11 32.83 1.28 -22.15
C LEU A 11 32.43 2.66 -22.65
N SER A 12 33.47 3.39 -23.06
CA SER A 12 33.44 4.71 -23.67
C SER A 12 33.51 4.54 -25.19
N GLY A 13 32.62 5.23 -25.91
CA GLY A 13 32.81 5.70 -27.29
C GLY A 13 32.54 4.72 -28.43
N LYS A 14 31.47 4.98 -29.21
CA LYS A 14 31.53 5.64 -30.53
C LYS A 14 30.15 5.58 -31.21
N SER A 15 29.72 6.74 -31.71
CA SER A 15 28.58 6.91 -32.60
C SER A 15 28.84 6.20 -33.94
N THR A 16 27.98 5.25 -34.31
CA THR A 16 27.86 4.74 -35.68
C THR A 16 26.41 4.37 -35.95
N THR A 17 25.81 5.12 -36.86
CA THR A 17 24.46 5.00 -37.40
C THR A 17 24.25 3.66 -38.10
N VAL A 18 23.58 2.70 -37.44
CA VAL A 18 22.94 1.53 -38.08
C VAL A 18 21.61 1.24 -37.36
N GLN A 19 20.68 2.19 -37.42
CA GLN A 19 19.43 2.18 -36.64
C GLN A 19 18.22 1.77 -37.50
N GLY A 20 18.19 0.54 -38.01
CA GLY A 20 17.07 0.02 -38.81
C GLY A 20 16.41 -1.22 -38.19
N PRO A 21 17.13 -2.35 -38.08
CA PRO A 21 16.57 -3.60 -37.53
C PRO A 21 16.51 -3.63 -36.00
N ILE A 22 17.40 -2.89 -35.32
CA ILE A 22 17.48 -2.87 -33.84
C ILE A 22 16.27 -2.17 -33.22
N ASN A 23 15.76 -1.09 -33.84
CA ASN A 23 14.58 -0.38 -33.34
C ASN A 23 13.30 -1.23 -33.43
N ILE A 24 13.15 -2.06 -34.47
CA ILE A 24 11.98 -2.94 -34.63
C ILE A 24 12.00 -4.04 -33.57
N ALA A 25 13.15 -4.71 -33.37
CA ALA A 25 13.27 -5.74 -32.33
C ALA A 25 13.09 -5.19 -30.91
N LEU A 26 13.51 -3.95 -30.63
CA LEU A 26 13.29 -3.29 -29.33
C LEU A 26 11.85 -2.84 -29.11
N LEU A 27 11.12 -2.48 -30.18
CA LEU A 27 9.69 -2.21 -30.08
C LEU A 27 8.90 -3.48 -29.79
N ASP A 28 9.28 -4.62 -30.41
CA ASP A 28 8.69 -5.93 -30.12
C ASP A 28 8.97 -6.35 -28.67
N VAL A 29 10.21 -6.24 -28.20
CA VAL A 29 10.59 -6.60 -26.81
C VAL A 29 9.80 -5.79 -25.77
N ASN A 30 9.63 -4.48 -25.99
CA ASN A 30 8.84 -3.64 -25.07
C ASN A 30 7.33 -3.95 -25.15
N SER A 31 6.83 -4.32 -26.33
CA SER A 31 5.44 -4.75 -26.52
C SER A 31 5.17 -6.06 -25.77
N ASP A 32 6.07 -7.03 -25.88
CA ASP A 32 6.03 -8.30 -25.16
C ASP A 32 6.10 -8.09 -23.64
N ASP A 33 7.02 -7.24 -23.16
CA ASP A 33 7.14 -6.92 -21.75
C ASP A 33 5.86 -6.27 -21.19
N SER A 34 5.23 -5.38 -21.96
CA SER A 34 3.95 -4.78 -21.56
C SER A 34 2.83 -5.81 -21.45
N ALA A 35 2.72 -6.77 -22.38
CA ALA A 35 1.70 -7.83 -22.32
C ALA A 35 1.95 -8.79 -21.15
N ASN A 36 3.19 -9.26 -21.00
CA ASN A 36 3.61 -10.16 -19.92
C ASN A 36 3.36 -9.53 -18.55
N LEU A 37 3.62 -8.23 -18.40
CA LEU A 37 3.42 -7.53 -17.13
C LEU A 37 1.94 -7.34 -16.80
N GLY A 38 1.09 -7.16 -17.81
CA GLY A 38 -0.36 -7.16 -17.64
C GLY A 38 -0.87 -8.51 -17.14
N GLU A 39 -0.46 -9.60 -17.79
CA GLU A 39 -0.81 -10.96 -17.35
C GLU A 39 -0.29 -11.25 -15.94
N LEU A 40 0.92 -10.77 -15.60
CA LEU A 40 1.49 -10.93 -14.28
C LEU A 40 0.65 -10.23 -13.20
N ILE A 41 0.20 -8.99 -13.44
CA ILE A 41 -0.70 -8.28 -12.53
C ILE A 41 -2.02 -9.03 -12.38
N ASP A 42 -2.63 -9.47 -13.47
CA ASP A 42 -3.91 -10.18 -13.42
C ASP A 42 -3.79 -11.52 -12.68
N ARG A 43 -2.66 -12.22 -12.83
CA ARG A 43 -2.34 -13.41 -12.03
C ARG A 43 -2.23 -13.07 -10.54
N PHE A 44 -1.52 -12.00 -10.18
CA PHE A 44 -1.43 -11.56 -8.78
C PHE A 44 -2.80 -11.22 -8.20
N VAL A 45 -3.70 -10.59 -8.96
CA VAL A 45 -5.08 -10.32 -8.53
C VAL A 45 -5.82 -11.63 -8.25
N ALA A 46 -5.69 -12.62 -9.13
CA ALA A 46 -6.34 -13.92 -8.97
C ALA A 46 -5.77 -14.69 -7.76
N ASP A 47 -4.44 -14.74 -7.64
CA ASP A 47 -3.75 -15.41 -6.53
C ASP A 47 -4.13 -14.78 -5.18
N PHE A 48 -4.20 -13.44 -5.12
CA PHE A 48 -4.61 -12.72 -3.92
C PHE A 48 -6.04 -13.05 -3.50
N LYS A 49 -6.98 -13.10 -4.45
CA LYS A 49 -8.37 -13.49 -4.20
C LYS A 49 -8.51 -14.95 -3.78
N ALA A 50 -7.66 -15.84 -4.33
CA ALA A 50 -7.69 -17.27 -4.03
C ALA A 50 -7.10 -17.61 -2.66
N GLN A 51 -6.04 -16.90 -2.23
CA GLN A 51 -5.40 -17.11 -0.94
C GLN A 51 -6.22 -16.57 0.24
N GLY A 52 -7.07 -15.55 -0.01
CA GLY A 52 -7.84 -14.88 1.03
C GLY A 52 -6.96 -13.99 1.92
N PRO A 53 -7.54 -13.30 2.92
CA PRO A 53 -6.79 -12.44 3.82
C PRO A 53 -5.70 -13.23 4.58
N PRO A 54 -4.53 -12.61 4.84
CA PRO A 54 -3.42 -13.27 5.51
C PRO A 54 -3.84 -13.80 6.88
N LYS A 55 -3.62 -15.09 7.11
CA LYS A 55 -4.04 -15.77 8.34
C LYS A 55 -3.32 -15.17 9.56
N PRO A 56 -4.03 -14.89 10.67
CA PRO A 56 -3.47 -14.22 11.85
C PRO A 56 -2.52 -15.09 12.70
N ASN A 57 -2.31 -16.35 12.34
CA ASN A 57 -1.61 -17.35 13.18
C ASN A 57 -0.09 -17.38 12.98
N THR A 58 0.44 -16.54 12.09
CA THR A 58 1.89 -16.38 11.94
C THR A 58 2.28 -15.11 12.69
N ASP A 59 3.40 -15.12 13.42
CA ASP A 59 4.05 -13.96 14.06
C ASP A 59 4.50 -12.88 13.04
N GLU A 60 3.97 -12.96 11.81
CA GLU A 60 4.19 -12.15 10.62
C GLU A 60 2.93 -11.31 10.28
N GLY A 61 2.20 -10.87 11.29
CA GLY A 61 1.18 -9.84 11.09
C GLY A 61 1.84 -8.58 10.50
N GLY A 62 1.65 -8.35 9.20
CA GLY A 62 2.34 -7.28 8.46
C GLY A 62 3.49 -7.74 7.56
N ALA A 63 3.56 -9.00 7.15
CA ALA A 63 4.50 -9.42 6.10
C ALA A 63 4.21 -8.73 4.77
N VAL A 64 5.28 -8.41 4.04
CA VAL A 64 5.23 -7.89 2.67
C VAL A 64 4.69 -8.97 1.73
N LEU A 65 3.72 -8.63 0.89
CA LEU A 65 3.13 -9.56 -0.07
C LEU A 65 4.19 -10.07 -1.05
N PRO A 66 4.26 -11.39 -1.32
CA PRO A 66 5.25 -11.96 -2.23
C PRO A 66 5.11 -11.42 -3.67
N SER A 67 3.90 -11.03 -4.07
CA SER A 67 3.62 -10.47 -5.39
C SER A 67 4.43 -9.20 -5.71
N CYS A 68 4.74 -8.35 -4.73
CA CYS A 68 5.56 -7.17 -5.02
C CYS A 68 7.02 -7.54 -5.26
N ALA A 69 7.54 -8.55 -4.55
CA ALA A 69 8.91 -9.02 -4.76
C ALA A 69 9.08 -9.56 -6.18
N ASP A 70 8.12 -10.38 -6.63
CA ASP A 70 8.09 -10.92 -8.00
C ASP A 70 8.01 -9.80 -9.06
N LEU A 71 7.20 -8.76 -8.82
CA LEU A 71 7.09 -7.60 -9.70
C LEU A 71 8.43 -6.90 -9.90
N PHE A 72 9.13 -6.56 -8.80
CA PHE A 72 10.42 -5.86 -8.90
C PHE A 72 11.55 -6.75 -9.42
N VAL A 73 11.48 -8.07 -9.21
CA VAL A 73 12.39 -9.03 -9.86
C VAL A 73 12.19 -9.00 -11.38
N TYR A 74 10.94 -8.95 -11.85
CA TYR A 74 10.65 -8.82 -13.28
C TYR A 74 11.18 -7.50 -13.84
N TYR A 75 10.96 -6.37 -13.15
CA TYR A 75 11.46 -5.06 -13.60
C TYR A 75 12.98 -5.05 -13.77
N LYS A 76 13.69 -5.62 -12.79
CA LYS A 76 15.14 -5.78 -12.88
C LYS A 76 15.55 -6.59 -14.11
N LYS A 77 14.81 -7.66 -14.44
CA LYS A 77 15.09 -8.50 -15.63
C LYS A 77 14.96 -7.67 -16.91
N CYS A 78 13.86 -6.94 -17.09
CA CYS A 78 13.65 -6.09 -18.26
C CYS A 78 14.71 -5.00 -18.38
N MET A 79 15.11 -4.37 -17.27
CA MET A 79 16.21 -3.38 -17.27
C MET A 79 17.54 -3.99 -17.73
N VAL A 80 17.88 -5.18 -17.23
CA VAL A 80 19.11 -5.87 -17.60
C VAL A 80 19.09 -6.26 -19.08
N GLN A 81 17.95 -6.69 -19.60
CA GLN A 81 17.78 -7.01 -21.02
C GLN A 81 17.85 -5.76 -21.91
N CYS A 82 17.11 -4.70 -21.55
CA CYS A 82 17.09 -3.45 -22.30
C CYS A 82 18.46 -2.78 -22.30
N SER A 83 19.15 -2.69 -21.15
CA SER A 83 20.49 -2.06 -21.08
C SER A 83 21.60 -2.79 -21.83
N GLN A 84 21.40 -4.05 -22.25
CA GLN A 84 22.33 -4.76 -23.13
C GLN A 84 22.14 -4.43 -24.61
N LEU A 85 20.95 -3.93 -24.97
CA LEU A 85 20.55 -3.64 -26.35
C LEU A 85 20.52 -2.12 -26.63
N SER A 86 20.13 -1.31 -25.64
CA SER A 86 19.99 0.15 -25.77
C SER A 86 20.01 0.87 -24.41
N THR A 87 20.53 2.10 -24.39
CA THR A 87 20.49 3.04 -23.25
C THR A 87 19.73 4.33 -23.54
N GLY A 88 19.10 4.42 -24.72
CA GLY A 88 18.39 5.60 -25.21
C GLY A 88 16.87 5.52 -25.01
N GLU A 89 16.10 5.94 -26.02
CA GLU A 89 14.63 6.01 -25.96
C GLU A 89 13.89 4.71 -25.59
N PRO A 90 14.37 3.51 -25.94
CA PRO A 90 13.75 2.29 -25.45
C PRO A 90 13.78 2.14 -23.92
N MET A 91 14.79 2.70 -23.24
CA MET A 91 14.85 2.72 -21.78
C MET A 91 13.78 3.65 -21.19
N ILE A 92 13.47 4.74 -21.89
CA ILE A 92 12.38 5.66 -21.52
C ILE A 92 11.04 4.97 -21.71
N ALA A 93 10.83 4.26 -22.83
CA ALA A 93 9.62 3.47 -23.05
C ALA A 93 9.45 2.36 -21.98
N LEU A 94 10.53 1.70 -21.58
CA LEU A 94 10.48 0.73 -20.48
C LEU A 94 10.08 1.38 -19.15
N THR A 95 10.60 2.59 -18.88
CA THR A 95 10.24 3.36 -17.68
C THR A 95 8.75 3.68 -17.66
N THR A 96 8.14 4.06 -18.80
CA THR A 96 6.70 4.36 -18.85
C THR A 96 5.84 3.11 -18.66
N ILE A 97 6.31 1.94 -19.11
CA ILE A 97 5.68 0.65 -18.80
C ILE A 97 5.72 0.40 -17.29
N PHE A 98 6.87 0.57 -16.63
CA PHE A 98 6.97 0.39 -15.18
C PHE A 98 6.05 1.34 -14.41
N GLN A 99 5.97 2.61 -14.81
CA GLN A 99 5.05 3.58 -14.21
C GLN A 99 3.61 3.07 -14.25
N LYS A 100 3.14 2.66 -15.42
CA LYS A 100 1.79 2.14 -15.62
C LYS A 100 1.50 0.97 -14.68
N TYR A 101 2.40 -0.02 -14.63
CA TYR A 101 2.15 -1.24 -13.87
C TYR A 101 2.40 -1.11 -12.36
N LEU A 102 3.20 -0.14 -11.91
CA LEU A 102 3.27 0.25 -10.49
C LEU A 102 1.93 0.84 -10.03
N ARG A 103 1.32 1.71 -10.83
CA ARG A 103 -0.02 2.27 -10.53
C ARG A 103 -1.10 1.20 -10.55
N GLU A 104 -1.08 0.31 -11.56
CA GLU A 104 -2.01 -0.82 -11.62
C GLU A 104 -1.87 -1.75 -10.41
N TYR A 105 -0.64 -2.04 -9.98
CA TYR A 105 -0.40 -2.84 -8.77
C TYR A 105 -0.97 -2.15 -7.53
N ALA A 106 -0.66 -0.87 -7.33
CA ALA A 106 -1.18 -0.09 -6.21
C ALA A 106 -2.71 -0.06 -6.20
N TRP A 107 -3.35 0.15 -7.36
CA TRP A 107 -4.80 0.24 -7.46
C TRP A 107 -5.50 -1.12 -7.30
N LYS A 108 -5.09 -2.14 -8.06
CA LYS A 108 -5.79 -3.43 -8.13
C LYS A 108 -5.51 -4.36 -6.96
N ILE A 109 -4.29 -4.34 -6.41
CA ILE A 109 -3.88 -5.25 -5.35
C ILE A 109 -3.94 -4.58 -3.99
N LEU A 110 -3.45 -3.34 -3.85
CA LEU A 110 -3.37 -2.69 -2.55
C LEU A 110 -4.67 -1.94 -2.22
N SER A 111 -4.93 -0.81 -2.88
CA SER A 111 -6.09 0.04 -2.61
C SER A 111 -7.42 -0.67 -2.83
N GLY A 112 -7.52 -1.52 -3.85
CA GLY A 112 -8.72 -2.27 -4.18
C GLY A 112 -9.13 -3.29 -3.11
N ASN A 113 -8.21 -3.69 -2.24
CA ASN A 113 -8.44 -4.66 -1.16
C ASN A 113 -8.41 -4.02 0.24
N LEU A 114 -8.15 -2.71 0.36
CA LEU A 114 -8.33 -2.02 1.63
C LEU A 114 -9.82 -1.96 1.99
N PRO A 115 -10.17 -2.19 3.29
CA PRO A 115 -11.52 -1.99 3.76
C PRO A 115 -11.99 -0.56 3.47
N LYS A 116 -13.12 -0.41 2.79
CA LYS A 116 -13.70 0.91 2.55
C LYS A 116 -14.34 1.40 3.83
N THR A 117 -13.97 2.60 4.27
CA THR A 117 -14.62 3.28 5.39
C THR A 117 -16.07 3.60 5.00
N THR A 118 -17.02 2.72 5.27
CA THR A 118 -18.44 3.11 5.26
C THR A 118 -18.68 3.99 6.49
N SER A 119 -18.35 5.27 6.35
CA SER A 119 -19.11 6.33 7.00
C SER A 119 -20.37 6.54 6.17
N SER A 120 -21.48 5.96 6.62
CA SER A 120 -22.88 6.12 6.17
C SER A 120 -23.34 5.44 4.86
N GLY A 121 -24.27 4.48 5.01
CA GLY A 121 -25.33 4.19 4.04
C GLY A 121 -25.13 3.03 3.06
N GLY A 122 -25.86 1.93 3.24
CA GLY A 122 -26.27 1.06 2.13
C GLY A 122 -25.69 -0.35 2.10
N GLY A 123 -26.19 -1.23 2.98
CA GLY A 123 -25.91 -2.67 2.93
C GLY A 123 -26.58 -3.43 4.05
N LEU A 124 -27.89 -3.23 4.25
CA LEU A 124 -28.68 -4.09 5.14
C LEU A 124 -28.75 -5.49 4.52
N THR A 125 -27.82 -6.37 4.88
CA THR A 125 -28.07 -7.80 4.72
C THR A 125 -29.01 -8.21 5.84
N ILE A 126 -30.13 -8.84 5.48
CA ILE A 126 -31.23 -9.24 6.39
C ILE A 126 -30.74 -10.17 7.53
N SER A 127 -29.52 -10.71 7.45
CA SER A 127 -28.92 -11.53 8.50
C SER A 127 -28.49 -10.75 9.77
N SER A 128 -28.18 -9.45 9.68
CA SER A 128 -27.75 -8.68 10.88
C SER A 128 -28.91 -8.16 11.74
N LEU A 129 -30.15 -8.21 11.25
CA LEU A 129 -31.35 -7.77 11.99
C LEU A 129 -31.91 -8.84 12.93
N LEU A 130 -31.38 -10.06 12.92
CA LEU A 130 -31.88 -11.19 13.72
C LEU A 130 -30.93 -11.64 14.83
N LYS A 131 -29.90 -10.87 15.15
CA LYS A 131 -28.97 -11.18 16.25
C LYS A 131 -29.02 -10.11 17.33
N GLU A 132 -30.20 -9.93 17.91
CA GLU A 132 -30.32 -9.34 19.25
C GLU A 132 -29.68 -10.30 20.25
N LYS A 133 -28.44 -10.01 20.68
CA LYS A 133 -27.95 -10.41 22.00
C LYS A 133 -26.74 -9.58 22.41
N GLU A 134 -27.01 -8.64 23.30
CA GLU A 134 -26.15 -8.09 24.37
C GLU A 134 -24.63 -8.32 24.26
N GLY A 135 -23.89 -7.23 24.06
CA GLY A 135 -22.46 -7.16 24.40
C GLY A 135 -21.60 -6.40 23.39
N SER A 136 -21.47 -5.09 23.58
CA SER A 136 -20.26 -4.29 23.28
C SER A 136 -19.30 -4.84 22.21
N GLU A 137 -19.68 -4.83 20.92
CA GLU A 137 -18.73 -5.11 19.83
C GLU A 137 -17.94 -3.82 19.52
N VAL A 138 -16.73 -3.75 20.08
CA VAL A 138 -15.85 -2.57 20.15
C VAL A 138 -14.79 -2.55 19.04
N ALA A 139 -14.72 -3.57 18.19
CA ALA A 139 -13.81 -3.61 17.04
C ALA A 139 -14.60 -3.38 15.75
N LYS A 140 -14.22 -2.35 14.98
CA LYS A 140 -14.81 -2.10 13.65
C LYS A 140 -14.27 -3.09 12.62
N PHE A 141 -13.03 -3.54 12.81
CA PHE A 141 -12.38 -4.55 11.98
C PHE A 141 -12.13 -5.84 12.74
N THR A 142 -12.26 -6.96 12.03
CA THR A 142 -11.83 -8.28 12.49
C THR A 142 -10.30 -8.37 12.52
N LEU A 143 -9.76 -9.33 13.28
CA LEU A 143 -8.31 -9.59 13.32
C LEU A 143 -7.73 -9.89 11.93
N GLU A 144 -8.51 -10.56 11.08
CA GLU A 144 -8.13 -10.88 9.69
C GLU A 144 -8.03 -9.61 8.83
N GLU A 145 -8.97 -8.66 9.00
CA GLU A 145 -8.93 -7.36 8.32
C GLU A 145 -7.77 -6.48 8.81
N LEU A 146 -7.46 -6.48 10.11
CA LEU A 146 -6.29 -5.78 10.64
C LEU A 146 -4.99 -6.35 10.08
N CYS A 147 -4.85 -7.68 10.04
CA CYS A 147 -3.69 -8.34 9.44
C CYS A 147 -3.53 -7.97 7.95
N LEU A 148 -4.65 -7.93 7.22
CA LEU A 148 -4.70 -7.49 5.83
C LEU A 148 -4.24 -6.03 5.67
N ILE A 149 -4.79 -5.10 6.45
CA ILE A 149 -4.40 -3.67 6.41
C ILE A 149 -2.90 -3.52 6.69
N CYS A 150 -2.38 -4.19 7.72
CA CYS A 150 -0.95 -4.15 8.05
C CYS A 150 -0.08 -4.75 6.93
N SER A 151 -0.50 -5.85 6.31
CA SER A 151 0.25 -6.47 5.21
C SER A 151 0.27 -5.57 3.97
N ILE A 152 -0.84 -4.90 3.66
CA ILE A 152 -0.92 -3.90 2.60
C ILE A 152 -0.03 -2.69 2.91
N LEU A 153 -0.05 -2.20 4.16
CA LEU A 153 0.80 -1.10 4.63
C LEU A 153 2.28 -1.41 4.41
N SER A 154 2.77 -2.54 4.94
CA SER A 154 4.17 -2.97 4.79
C SER A 154 4.55 -3.13 3.32
N THR A 155 3.63 -3.66 2.50
CA THR A 155 3.85 -3.83 1.06
C THR A 155 3.94 -2.50 0.34
N ALA A 156 3.08 -1.53 0.67
CA ALA A 156 3.11 -0.20 0.08
C ALA A 156 4.41 0.55 0.45
N GLU A 157 4.87 0.44 1.70
CA GLU A 157 6.15 0.98 2.14
C GLU A 157 7.33 0.36 1.39
N TYR A 158 7.34 -0.97 1.26
CA TYR A 158 8.35 -1.67 0.48
C TYR A 158 8.35 -1.23 -0.99
N CYS A 159 7.17 -1.12 -1.61
CA CYS A 159 7.02 -0.67 -2.99
C CYS A 159 7.52 0.77 -3.18
N LEU A 160 7.23 1.68 -2.24
CA LEU A 160 7.71 3.06 -2.28
C LEU A 160 9.24 3.10 -2.26
N ALA A 161 9.85 2.46 -1.26
CA ALA A 161 11.31 2.42 -1.11
C ALA A 161 12.00 1.77 -2.32
N THR A 162 11.40 0.69 -2.85
CA THR A 162 11.95 -0.03 -4.00
C THR A 162 11.76 0.74 -5.31
N THR A 163 10.68 1.51 -5.45
CA THR A 163 10.45 2.41 -6.60
C THR A 163 11.48 3.54 -6.63
N GLN A 164 11.84 4.11 -5.47
CA GLN A 164 12.92 5.09 -5.38
C GLN A 164 14.26 4.50 -5.86
N GLN A 165 14.63 3.31 -5.36
CA GLN A 165 15.85 2.62 -5.79
C GLN A 165 15.82 2.28 -7.28
N LEU A 166 14.66 1.89 -7.81
CA LEU A 166 14.46 1.61 -9.23
C LEU A 166 14.72 2.86 -10.08
N GLU A 167 14.21 4.02 -9.69
CA GLU A 167 14.43 5.29 -10.39
C GLU A 167 15.93 5.63 -10.47
N GLU A 168 16.64 5.53 -9.35
CA GLU A 168 18.08 5.75 -9.31
C GLU A 168 18.83 4.80 -10.25
N LYS A 169 18.45 3.50 -10.25
CA LYS A 169 19.07 2.49 -11.12
C LYS A 169 18.79 2.71 -12.60
N LEU A 170 17.60 3.20 -12.94
CA LEU A 170 17.26 3.59 -14.31
C LEU A 170 18.10 4.79 -14.75
N LYS A 171 18.23 5.81 -13.88
CA LYS A 171 19.05 7.00 -14.14
C LYS A 171 20.54 6.69 -14.31
N GLU A 172 21.06 5.71 -13.59
CA GLU A 172 22.45 5.22 -13.76
C GLU A 172 22.69 4.51 -15.11
N LYS A 173 21.63 3.95 -15.73
CA LYS A 173 21.72 3.13 -16.94
C LYS A 173 21.38 3.85 -18.23
N VAL A 174 20.64 4.95 -18.14
CA VAL A 174 20.21 5.74 -19.30
C VAL A 174 21.30 6.75 -19.70
N ASP A 175 21.28 7.18 -20.96
CA ASP A 175 22.14 8.27 -21.42
C ASP A 175 21.86 9.57 -20.63
N VAL A 176 22.93 10.32 -20.29
CA VAL A 176 22.86 11.53 -19.44
C VAL A 176 21.86 12.57 -19.96
N SER A 177 21.70 12.68 -21.27
CA SER A 177 20.75 13.60 -21.91
C SER A 177 19.28 13.25 -21.68
N LEU A 178 18.98 12.03 -21.26
CA LEU A 178 17.63 11.51 -21.06
C LEU A 178 17.30 11.26 -19.58
N THR A 179 18.27 11.42 -18.67
CA THR A 179 18.12 11.19 -17.23
C THR A 179 16.97 12.00 -16.60
N GLU A 180 16.77 13.24 -17.04
CA GLU A 180 15.70 14.11 -16.53
C GLU A 180 14.30 13.63 -16.92
N ARG A 181 14.18 12.79 -17.96
CA ARG A 181 12.89 12.20 -18.37
C ARG A 181 12.47 11.03 -17.51
N ILE A 182 13.37 10.50 -16.69
CA ILE A 182 13.08 9.42 -15.74
C ILE A 182 12.58 10.06 -14.45
N ASN A 183 11.28 9.91 -14.19
CA ASN A 183 10.63 10.39 -12.98
C ASN A 183 9.61 9.32 -12.53
N LEU A 184 9.76 8.77 -11.34
CA LEU A 184 8.79 7.85 -10.74
C LEU A 184 8.08 8.45 -9.52
N THR A 185 8.15 9.78 -9.36
CA THR A 185 7.60 10.48 -8.19
C THR A 185 6.09 10.26 -8.09
N GLY A 186 5.37 10.28 -9.22
CA GLY A 186 3.92 10.03 -9.21
C GLY A 186 3.54 8.63 -8.71
N GLU A 187 4.36 7.62 -8.98
CA GLU A 187 4.17 6.26 -8.47
C GLU A 187 4.50 6.19 -6.98
N MET A 188 5.55 6.87 -6.53
CA MET A 188 5.88 6.98 -5.10
C MET A 188 4.75 7.67 -4.32
N ASP A 189 4.19 8.75 -4.86
CA ASP A 189 3.04 9.45 -4.27
C ASP A 189 1.80 8.55 -4.22
N THR A 190 1.61 7.70 -5.23
CA THR A 190 0.53 6.70 -5.24
C THR A 190 0.71 5.72 -4.07
N PHE A 191 1.90 5.15 -3.88
CA PHE A 191 2.15 4.26 -2.73
C PHE A 191 2.05 5.00 -1.39
N SER A 192 2.53 6.24 -1.31
CA SER A 192 2.38 7.09 -0.11
C SER A 192 0.91 7.33 0.26
N THR A 193 0.05 7.46 -0.74
CA THR A 193 -1.41 7.55 -0.54
C THR A 193 -1.96 6.27 0.06
N VAL A 194 -1.56 5.09 -0.45
CA VAL A 194 -1.97 3.78 0.11
C VAL A 194 -1.51 3.62 1.56
N ILE A 195 -0.26 3.99 1.86
CA ILE A 195 0.31 3.99 3.21
C ILE A 195 -0.57 4.85 4.14
N SER A 196 -0.85 6.08 3.73
CA SER A 196 -1.66 7.03 4.49
C SER A 196 -3.08 6.50 4.75
N SER A 197 -3.74 5.93 3.74
CA SER A 197 -5.06 5.32 3.89
C SER A 197 -5.04 4.13 4.85
N SER A 198 -4.01 3.29 4.78
CA SER A 198 -3.87 2.14 5.68
C SER A 198 -3.68 2.57 7.13
N ILE A 199 -2.83 3.58 7.38
CA ILE A 199 -2.63 4.16 8.71
C ILE A 199 -3.94 4.77 9.24
N GLN A 200 -4.69 5.51 8.41
CA GLN A 200 -5.96 6.10 8.81
C GLN A 200 -6.99 5.04 9.25
N LEU A 201 -7.03 3.90 8.56
CA LEU A 201 -7.90 2.78 8.96
C LEU A 201 -7.51 2.22 10.33
N LEU A 202 -6.21 1.98 10.56
CA LEU A 202 -5.72 1.48 11.84
C LEU A 202 -5.97 2.46 12.99
N VAL A 203 -5.78 3.77 12.76
CA VAL A 203 -6.06 4.81 13.75
C VAL A 203 -7.56 4.85 14.08
N GLN A 204 -8.43 4.79 13.06
CA GLN A 204 -9.89 4.79 13.27
C GLN A 204 -10.37 3.59 14.10
N ASP A 205 -9.79 2.42 13.90
CA ASP A 205 -10.10 1.23 14.70
C ASP A 205 -9.65 1.39 16.15
N LEU A 206 -8.44 1.94 16.35
CA LEU A 206 -7.91 2.23 17.68
C LEU A 206 -8.75 3.27 18.44
N ASP A 207 -9.15 4.36 17.77
CA ASP A 207 -10.01 5.40 18.35
C ASP A 207 -11.37 4.81 18.76
N ALA A 208 -11.99 4.02 17.88
CA ALA A 208 -13.25 3.34 18.16
C ALA A 208 -13.13 2.35 19.34
N ALA A 209 -11.98 1.68 19.47
CA ALA A 209 -11.73 0.78 20.59
C ALA A 209 -11.61 1.52 21.94
N CYS A 210 -11.15 2.77 21.92
CA CYS A 210 -10.96 3.59 23.12
C CYS A 210 -12.22 4.36 23.55
N ASP A 211 -13.10 4.71 22.62
CA ASP A 211 -14.31 5.53 22.84
C ASP A 211 -15.23 5.04 23.99
N PRO A 212 -15.54 3.74 24.15
CA PRO A 212 -16.43 3.26 25.22
C PRO A 212 -15.84 3.48 26.62
N ALA A 213 -14.55 3.24 26.79
CA ALA A 213 -13.85 3.43 28.05
C ALA A 213 -13.77 4.92 28.41
N LEU A 214 -13.46 5.77 27.44
CA LEU A 214 -13.41 7.23 27.60
C LEU A 214 -14.80 7.80 27.95
N THR A 215 -15.85 7.29 27.30
CA THR A 215 -17.24 7.67 27.59
C THR A 215 -17.66 7.24 28.99
N ALA A 216 -17.32 6.02 29.41
CA ALA A 216 -17.62 5.52 30.76
C ALA A 216 -16.92 6.36 31.83
N MET A 217 -15.63 6.68 31.64
CA MET A 217 -14.86 7.53 32.55
C MET A 217 -15.49 8.93 32.67
N SER A 218 -15.90 9.52 31.54
CA SER A 218 -16.56 10.84 31.50
C SER A 218 -17.88 10.84 32.26
N LYS A 219 -18.71 9.80 32.09
CA LYS A 219 -19.98 9.64 32.82
C LYS A 219 -19.78 9.47 34.32
N LEU A 220 -18.76 8.73 34.73
CA LEU A 220 -18.43 8.52 36.15
C LEU A 220 -18.02 9.83 36.83
N LEU A 221 -17.20 10.65 36.17
CA LEU A 221 -16.85 12.00 36.64
C LEU A 221 -18.10 12.88 36.82
N GLN A 222 -19.03 12.87 35.86
CA GLN A 222 -20.29 13.62 35.97
C GLN A 222 -21.17 13.11 37.12
N ALA A 223 -21.25 11.79 37.34
CA ALA A 223 -22.02 11.21 38.43
C ALA A 223 -21.46 11.62 39.81
N LEU A 224 -20.13 11.61 39.97
CA LEU A 224 -19.47 12.07 41.20
C LEU A 224 -19.72 13.56 41.47
N GLN A 225 -19.70 14.41 40.45
CA GLN A 225 -20.04 15.84 40.59
C GLN A 225 -21.50 16.03 41.04
N ARG A 226 -22.44 15.26 40.49
CA ARG A 226 -23.85 15.29 40.91
C ARG A 226 -24.03 14.84 42.36
N LEU A 227 -23.33 13.79 42.79
CA LEU A 227 -23.36 13.35 44.19
C LEU A 227 -22.77 14.41 45.14
N LYS A 228 -21.68 15.06 44.75
CA LYS A 228 -21.09 16.17 45.52
C LYS A 228 -22.07 17.35 45.65
N HIS A 229 -22.78 17.72 44.60
CA HIS A 229 -23.81 18.76 44.66
C HIS A 229 -24.98 18.37 45.57
N ARG A 230 -25.44 17.10 45.51
CA ARG A 230 -26.50 16.58 46.39
C ARG A 230 -26.09 16.57 47.86
N LEU A 231 -24.87 16.13 48.18
CA LEU A 231 -24.33 16.14 49.54
C LEU A 231 -24.01 17.56 50.06
N GLY A 232 -23.71 18.50 49.16
CA GLY A 232 -23.49 19.91 49.51
C GLY A 232 -24.77 20.71 49.77
N GLY A 233 -25.93 20.24 49.31
CA GLY A 233 -27.22 20.91 49.47
C GLY A 233 -27.95 20.65 50.80
N GLU A 234 -27.43 19.76 51.66
CA GLU A 234 -28.13 19.31 52.88
C GLU A 234 -27.68 20.04 54.17
N ARG A 235 -27.04 21.22 54.04
CA ARG A 235 -26.70 22.12 55.18
C ARG A 235 -27.54 23.40 55.18
N SER A 236 -28.83 23.27 55.47
CA SER A 236 -29.57 24.35 56.14
C SER A 236 -30.20 23.76 57.41
N PRO A 237 -29.77 24.18 58.62
CA PRO A 237 -30.44 23.73 59.84
C PRO A 237 -31.88 24.26 59.85
N PRO A 238 -32.86 23.49 60.36
CA PRO A 238 -34.22 23.98 60.50
C PRO A 238 -34.22 25.19 61.43
N GLY A 239 -34.88 26.26 60.99
CA GLY A 239 -34.99 27.50 61.75
C GLY A 239 -35.53 27.22 63.16
N VAL A 240 -34.79 27.67 64.16
CA VAL A 240 -35.30 27.76 65.53
C VAL A 240 -36.01 29.09 65.62
N SER A 241 -37.33 29.00 65.77
CA SER A 241 -38.26 30.11 66.04
C SER A 241 -37.98 30.78 67.38
#